data_AF-A0A841HL83-F1
#
_entry.id   AF-A0A841HL83-F1
#
_cell.length_a   1.000
_cell.length_b   1.000
_cell.length_c   1.000
_cell.angle_alpha   90.00
_cell.angle_beta   90.00
_cell.angle_gamma   90.00
#
_symmetry.space_group_name_H-M   'P 1'
#
loop_
_entity.id
_entity.type
_entity.pdbx_description
1 polymer ?
#
loop_
_entity_poly.entity_id
_entity_poly.type
_entity_poly.pdbx_seq_one_letter_code
_entity_poly.pdbx_strand_id
1 'polypeptide(L)'
;MNANSKSSGIHRHAATVVAVLIAAAAGATEPEAVETVKEEPMPAVWKWREADFFYRSNVAMYSCDAMKARVISILRAVGGRDDMQVRVDNCDPFMAPPDPLTNTWRNVPSSSSHLNNQRNREQMVHVRVKVLMPVEMTPDIMEEMQRDKSRRDLISRVTGDPAASQNDPIMFHARRESVTLSRKTIGLDAIECELVDQMASSILPKLDVRVVRRNISCSRDGTSRIPPQLTVEALMGVTYGATELPKIEDDPAPAAPESTETEPPAEPQADPKPSGLRPVSALQ
;
A
#
# COMPACT_ATOMS: atom_id res chain seq x y z
N MET A 1 -12.84 -59.52 -11.50
CA MET A 1 -13.67 -59.39 -12.72
C MET A 1 -14.12 -57.94 -12.74
N ASN A 2 -13.59 -56.99 -13.53
CA ASN A 2 -13.10 -56.93 -14.91
C ASN A 2 -11.81 -56.06 -14.91
N ALA A 3 -10.66 -56.39 -15.52
CA ALA A 3 -10.33 -56.69 -16.92
C ALA A 3 -10.29 -55.46 -17.86
N ASN A 4 -9.10 -55.24 -18.44
CA ASN A 4 -8.77 -54.58 -19.72
C ASN A 4 -8.70 -53.03 -19.79
N SER A 5 -7.78 -52.38 -20.52
CA SER A 5 -6.70 -52.80 -21.44
C SER A 5 -5.96 -51.55 -22.00
N LYS A 6 -4.63 -51.66 -22.23
CA LYS A 6 -3.81 -51.14 -23.37
C LYS A 6 -3.83 -49.63 -23.71
N SER A 7 -2.85 -49.03 -24.39
CA SER A 7 -1.60 -49.46 -25.03
C SER A 7 -0.79 -48.19 -25.37
N SER A 8 0.52 -48.38 -25.42
CA SER A 8 1.61 -47.57 -25.95
C SER A 8 1.34 -46.81 -27.25
N GLY A 9 1.96 -45.63 -27.38
CA GLY A 9 2.13 -44.89 -28.63
C GLY A 9 3.46 -44.13 -28.63
N ILE A 10 4.53 -44.81 -29.04
CA ILE A 10 5.85 -44.23 -29.30
C ILE A 10 5.83 -43.75 -30.75
N HIS A 11 5.78 -42.44 -30.98
CA HIS A 11 6.01 -41.87 -32.30
C HIS A 11 7.40 -41.23 -32.35
N ARG A 12 8.33 -42.00 -32.96
CA ARG A 12 9.56 -41.48 -33.54
C ARG A 12 9.18 -40.70 -34.79
N HIS A 13 9.38 -39.38 -34.81
CA HIS A 13 9.36 -38.62 -36.05
C HIS A 13 10.76 -38.13 -36.40
N ALA A 14 11.08 -38.38 -37.66
CA ALA A 14 12.36 -38.25 -38.31
C ALA A 14 12.79 -36.78 -38.41
N ALA A 15 14.10 -36.61 -38.28
CA ALA A 15 14.81 -35.39 -38.60
C ALA A 15 14.58 -35.00 -40.07
N THR A 16 14.05 -33.81 -40.31
CA THR A 16 14.13 -33.13 -41.59
C THR A 16 14.82 -31.80 -41.34
N VAL A 17 16.10 -31.75 -41.69
CA VAL A 17 16.95 -30.55 -41.61
C VAL A 17 16.60 -29.68 -42.81
N VAL A 18 15.82 -28.63 -42.61
CA VAL A 18 15.65 -27.55 -43.58
C VAL A 18 16.52 -26.38 -43.12
N ALA A 19 17.67 -26.25 -43.77
CA ALA A 19 18.56 -25.11 -43.61
C ALA A 19 17.96 -23.90 -44.34
N VAL A 20 17.27 -23.02 -43.60
CA VAL A 20 16.87 -21.70 -44.09
C VAL A 20 17.98 -20.72 -43.74
N LEU A 21 18.71 -20.27 -44.76
CA LEU A 21 19.62 -19.13 -44.73
C LEU A 21 18.81 -17.84 -44.52
N ILE A 22 18.76 -17.35 -43.29
CA ILE A 22 18.25 -16.00 -42.99
C ILE A 22 19.46 -15.05 -42.99
N ALA A 23 19.44 -14.12 -43.95
CA ALA A 23 20.41 -13.05 -44.06
C ALA A 23 20.38 -12.16 -42.81
N ALA A 24 21.51 -12.06 -42.14
CA ALA A 24 21.74 -11.15 -41.03
C ALA A 24 21.84 -9.71 -41.56
N ALA A 25 20.72 -8.99 -41.57
CA ALA A 25 20.75 -7.53 -41.58
C ALA A 25 21.07 -7.06 -40.16
N ALA A 26 22.33 -6.66 -39.96
CA ALA A 26 22.80 -6.00 -38.75
C ALA A 26 22.17 -4.60 -38.64
N GLY A 27 20.90 -4.55 -38.24
CA GLY A 27 20.27 -3.34 -37.74
C GLY A 27 20.65 -3.18 -36.28
N ALA A 28 21.61 -2.29 -36.01
CA ALA A 28 21.86 -1.79 -34.67
C ALA A 28 20.63 -1.00 -34.22
N THR A 29 19.65 -1.68 -33.62
CA THR A 29 18.61 -1.02 -32.84
C THR A 29 19.24 -0.58 -31.55
N GLU A 30 19.67 0.69 -31.50
CA GLU A 30 19.95 1.36 -30.23
C GLU A 30 18.74 1.19 -29.31
N PRO A 31 18.93 0.84 -28.02
CA PRO A 31 17.83 0.84 -27.09
C PRO A 31 17.32 2.28 -26.99
N GLU A 32 16.13 2.54 -27.55
CA GLU A 32 15.42 3.79 -27.31
C GLU A 32 15.42 4.02 -25.80
N ALA A 33 16.16 5.06 -25.40
CA ALA A 33 16.10 5.58 -24.04
C ALA A 33 14.63 5.89 -23.82
N VAL A 34 13.99 5.12 -22.93
CA VAL A 34 12.61 5.36 -22.50
C VAL A 34 12.60 6.76 -21.92
N GLU A 35 12.21 7.75 -22.74
CA GLU A 35 11.97 9.11 -22.30
C GLU A 35 10.91 8.99 -21.22
N THR A 36 11.33 9.21 -19.98
CA THR A 36 10.41 9.37 -18.85
C THR A 36 9.61 10.62 -19.13
N VAL A 37 8.46 10.44 -19.81
CA VAL A 37 7.45 11.47 -19.98
C VAL A 37 7.07 11.91 -18.56
N LYS A 38 7.58 13.06 -18.15
CA LYS A 38 7.22 13.67 -16.87
C LYS A 38 5.78 14.11 -16.98
N GLU A 39 4.87 13.27 -16.53
CA GLU A 39 3.45 13.56 -16.55
C GLU A 39 3.15 14.80 -15.69
N GLU A 40 2.33 15.69 -16.23
CA GLU A 40 1.99 16.95 -15.55
C GLU A 40 1.20 16.67 -14.27
N PRO A 41 1.43 17.41 -13.18
CA PRO A 41 0.62 17.29 -11.98
C PRO A 41 -0.86 17.55 -12.28
N MET A 42 -1.72 16.59 -11.95
CA MET A 42 -3.17 16.66 -12.15
C MET A 42 -3.90 16.77 -10.82
N PRO A 43 -5.06 17.44 -10.77
CA PRO A 43 -5.88 17.47 -9.56
C PRO A 43 -6.37 16.06 -9.20
N ALA A 44 -6.30 15.74 -7.92
CA ALA A 44 -6.69 14.45 -7.36
C ALA A 44 -7.45 14.62 -6.04
N VAL A 45 -8.20 13.59 -5.69
CA VAL A 45 -8.98 13.52 -4.46
C VAL A 45 -8.76 12.16 -3.77
N TRP A 46 -8.79 12.16 -2.44
CA TRP A 46 -8.75 10.92 -1.66
C TRP A 46 -10.11 10.23 -1.69
N LYS A 47 -10.17 8.99 -2.20
CA LYS A 47 -11.38 8.17 -2.23
C LYS A 47 -11.19 6.85 -1.49
N TRP A 48 -12.19 6.44 -0.70
CA TRP A 48 -12.17 5.16 -0.02
C TRP A 48 -12.25 4.04 -1.05
N ARG A 49 -11.33 3.09 -0.96
CA ARG A 49 -11.30 1.86 -1.75
C ARG A 49 -11.33 0.68 -0.80
N GLU A 50 -12.14 -0.31 -1.13
CA GLU A 50 -12.21 -1.58 -0.41
C GLU A 50 -11.73 -2.69 -1.34
N ALA A 51 -10.84 -3.53 -0.82
CA ALA A 51 -10.33 -4.69 -1.54
C ALA A 51 -10.08 -5.83 -0.57
N ASP A 52 -10.27 -7.05 -1.05
CA ASP A 52 -10.00 -8.27 -0.32
C ASP A 52 -9.25 -9.26 -1.20
N PHE A 53 -8.50 -10.15 -0.54
CA PHE A 53 -7.84 -11.29 -1.16
C PHE A 53 -7.59 -12.41 -0.14
N PHE A 54 -7.33 -13.61 -0.65
CA PHE A 54 -6.88 -14.74 0.14
C PHE A 54 -5.38 -14.92 -0.05
N TYR A 55 -4.63 -14.75 1.04
CA TYR A 55 -3.22 -15.09 1.09
C TYR A 55 -3.05 -16.59 1.26
N ARG A 56 -2.28 -17.22 0.38
CA ARG A 56 -1.97 -18.66 0.42
C ARG A 56 -0.47 -18.87 0.38
N SER A 57 0.10 -19.57 1.37
CA SER A 57 1.52 -19.96 1.31
C SER A 57 1.79 -21.22 2.10
N ASN A 58 2.71 -22.04 1.59
CA ASN A 58 3.32 -23.19 2.26
C ASN A 58 4.72 -22.86 2.83
N VAL A 59 5.23 -21.65 2.58
CA VAL A 59 6.61 -21.24 2.89
C VAL A 59 6.63 -20.17 3.96
N ALA A 60 5.78 -19.16 3.79
CA ALA A 60 5.78 -17.95 4.56
C ALA A 60 4.57 -17.95 5.47
N MET A 61 4.82 -18.24 6.74
CA MET A 61 3.80 -18.23 7.78
C MET A 61 3.85 -16.90 8.51
N TYR A 62 2.76 -16.14 8.45
CA TYR A 62 2.65 -14.87 9.14
C TYR A 62 1.71 -14.98 10.34
N SER A 63 2.07 -14.33 11.45
CA SER A 63 1.07 -13.94 12.45
C SER A 63 0.14 -12.88 11.86
N CYS A 64 -1.05 -12.72 12.45
CA CYS A 64 -2.02 -11.71 12.00
C CYS A 64 -1.43 -10.30 11.99
N ASP A 65 -0.68 -9.94 13.04
CA ASP A 65 -0.06 -8.62 13.14
C ASP A 65 1.06 -8.42 12.12
N ALA A 66 1.87 -9.46 11.88
CA ALA A 66 2.93 -9.40 10.87
C ALA A 66 2.34 -9.25 9.45
N MET A 67 1.31 -10.03 9.12
CA MET A 67 0.58 -9.91 7.84
C MET A 67 0.00 -8.51 7.68
N LYS A 68 -0.70 -8.02 8.70
CA LYS A 68 -1.31 -6.69 8.73
C LYS A 68 -0.25 -5.60 8.49
N ALA A 69 0.86 -5.64 9.23
CA ALA A 69 1.93 -4.66 9.11
C ALA A 69 2.57 -4.66 7.71
N ARG A 70 2.79 -5.83 7.12
CA ARG A 70 3.35 -5.94 5.76
C ARG A 70 2.40 -5.42 4.69
N VAL A 71 1.11 -5.75 4.77
CA VAL A 71 0.09 -5.21 3.87
C VAL A 71 0.02 -3.68 3.98
N ILE A 72 0.03 -3.13 5.20
CA ILE A 72 0.06 -1.67 5.42
C ILE A 72 1.30 -1.04 4.78
N SER A 73 2.48 -1.64 4.99
CA SER A 73 3.74 -1.11 4.43
C SER A 73 3.73 -1.07 2.90
N ILE A 74 3.20 -2.12 2.26
CA ILE A 74 3.07 -2.18 0.80
C ILE A 74 2.08 -1.11 0.30
N LEU A 75 0.90 -1.00 0.94
CA LEU A 75 -0.13 -0.04 0.53
C LEU A 75 0.31 1.41 0.69
N ARG A 76 1.03 1.74 1.78
CA ARG A 76 1.63 3.06 1.97
C ARG A 76 2.60 3.39 0.84
N ALA A 77 3.44 2.43 0.45
CA ALA A 77 4.44 2.65 -0.59
C ALA A 77 3.83 2.91 -1.98
N VAL A 78 2.61 2.43 -2.24
CA VAL A 78 1.89 2.69 -3.50
C VAL A 78 0.94 3.89 -3.40
N GLY A 79 1.06 4.74 -2.38
CA GLY A 79 0.29 5.98 -2.24
C GLY A 79 -0.96 5.88 -1.36
N GLY A 80 -1.19 4.76 -0.66
CA GLY A 80 -2.27 4.64 0.32
C GLY A 80 -2.03 5.50 1.57
N ARG A 81 -3.09 6.17 2.05
CA ARG A 81 -3.03 7.02 3.25
C ARG A 81 -2.87 6.20 4.54
N ASP A 82 -2.30 6.82 5.57
CA ASP A 82 -1.94 6.15 6.84
C ASP A 82 -3.10 5.68 7.70
N ASP A 83 -4.30 6.20 7.50
CA ASP A 83 -5.52 5.86 8.24
C ASP A 83 -6.27 4.66 7.66
N MET A 84 -5.58 3.82 6.89
CA MET A 84 -6.12 2.59 6.33
C MET A 84 -6.46 1.56 7.42
N GLN A 85 -7.49 0.75 7.16
CA GLN A 85 -7.90 -0.36 8.01
C GLN A 85 -7.61 -1.67 7.29
N VAL A 86 -6.74 -2.49 7.90
CA VAL A 86 -6.44 -3.84 7.42
C VAL A 86 -6.92 -4.84 8.46
N ARG A 87 -7.83 -5.73 8.03
CA ARG A 87 -8.35 -6.85 8.82
C ARG A 87 -7.83 -8.15 8.24
N VAL A 88 -7.33 -9.01 9.12
CA VAL A 88 -6.75 -10.29 8.76
C VAL A 88 -7.52 -11.36 9.53
N ASP A 89 -8.20 -12.24 8.80
CA ASP A 89 -9.03 -13.32 9.35
C ASP A 89 -8.36 -14.68 9.07
N ASN A 90 -8.60 -15.67 9.94
CA ASN A 90 -8.07 -17.04 9.84
C ASN A 90 -6.54 -17.21 10.00
N CYS A 91 -5.89 -16.37 10.82
CA CYS A 91 -4.52 -16.67 11.26
C CYS A 91 -4.53 -17.80 12.28
N ASP A 92 -3.53 -18.69 12.23
CA ASP A 92 -3.31 -19.68 13.28
C ASP A 92 -2.88 -18.95 14.57
N PRO A 93 -3.68 -18.98 15.65
CA PRO A 93 -3.34 -18.30 16.91
C PRO A 93 -2.09 -18.90 17.57
N PHE A 94 -1.66 -20.10 17.16
CA PHE A 94 -0.52 -20.79 17.76
C PHE A 94 0.83 -20.11 17.51
N MET A 95 0.91 -19.15 16.58
CA MET A 95 2.15 -18.41 16.29
C MET A 95 2.21 -17.01 16.92
N ALA A 96 1.19 -16.60 17.69
CA ALA A 96 1.33 -15.40 18.51
C ALA A 96 2.34 -15.70 19.65
N PRO A 97 3.34 -14.83 19.91
CA PRO A 97 4.14 -14.96 21.11
C PRO A 97 3.18 -15.03 22.30
N PRO A 98 3.36 -15.98 23.23
CA PRO A 98 2.48 -16.14 24.37
C PRO A 98 2.41 -14.81 25.10
N ASP A 99 1.21 -14.27 25.25
CA ASP A 99 0.98 -13.00 25.93
C ASP A 99 1.58 -13.12 27.35
N PRO A 100 2.56 -12.26 27.73
CA PRO A 100 3.28 -12.39 29.00
C PRO A 100 2.36 -12.28 30.22
N LEU A 101 1.12 -11.78 30.04
CA LEU A 101 0.13 -11.66 31.09
C LEU A 101 -0.77 -12.89 31.23
N THR A 102 -0.70 -13.85 30.29
CA THR A 102 -1.46 -15.11 30.37
C THR A 102 -0.54 -16.27 30.77
N ASN A 103 -0.46 -16.47 32.08
CA ASN A 103 0.22 -17.57 32.77
C ASN A 103 -0.52 -18.93 32.60
N THR A 104 -1.05 -19.21 31.41
CA THR A 104 -1.77 -20.44 31.05
C THR A 104 -0.85 -21.65 30.78
N TRP A 105 0.46 -21.52 31.03
CA TRP A 105 1.48 -22.56 30.89
C TRP A 105 1.26 -23.84 31.71
N ARG A 106 0.21 -23.96 32.54
CA ARG A 106 -0.04 -25.17 33.34
C ARG A 106 -0.94 -26.23 32.68
N ASN A 107 -1.61 -25.95 31.57
CA ASN A 107 -2.55 -26.90 30.95
C ASN A 107 -2.37 -26.99 29.43
N VAL A 108 -1.15 -27.27 28.94
CA VAL A 108 -0.97 -27.67 27.54
C VAL A 108 -1.05 -29.20 27.48
N PRO A 109 -2.14 -29.80 26.97
CA PRO A 109 -2.17 -31.25 26.77
C PRO A 109 -1.02 -31.65 25.84
N SER A 110 -0.14 -32.51 26.34
CA SER A 110 0.95 -33.14 25.57
C SER A 110 0.35 -34.07 24.51
N SER A 111 -0.18 -33.48 23.43
CA SER A 111 -0.68 -34.23 22.29
C SER A 111 0.45 -34.38 21.27
N SER A 112 1.17 -35.49 21.38
CA SER A 112 2.27 -35.90 20.51
C SER A 112 1.86 -36.17 19.05
N SER A 113 0.59 -35.97 18.70
CA SER A 113 0.02 -36.20 17.37
C SER A 113 0.24 -35.06 16.36
N HIS A 114 0.69 -33.87 16.80
CA HIS A 114 0.75 -32.69 15.92
C HIS A 114 2.06 -32.52 15.12
N LEU A 115 3.13 -33.26 15.45
CA LEU A 115 4.44 -33.07 14.84
C LEU A 115 4.54 -33.60 13.40
N ASN A 116 3.68 -34.55 12.99
CA ASN A 116 3.70 -35.09 11.63
C ASN A 116 2.84 -34.30 10.62
N ASN A 117 1.88 -33.49 11.09
CA ASN A 117 0.99 -32.74 10.19
C ASN A 117 1.56 -31.35 9.80
N GLN A 118 2.78 -31.03 10.23
CA GLN A 118 3.40 -29.72 10.05
C GLN A 118 4.02 -29.53 8.66
N ARG A 119 4.36 -30.62 7.96
CA ARG A 119 5.04 -30.58 6.63
C ARG A 119 4.13 -30.20 5.47
N ASN A 120 2.82 -30.13 5.68
CA ASN A 120 1.84 -29.77 4.65
C ASN A 120 0.91 -28.63 5.11
N ARG A 121 1.36 -27.82 6.09
CA ARG A 121 0.58 -26.65 6.51
C ARG A 121 0.66 -25.60 5.43
N GLU A 122 -0.38 -25.54 4.60
CA GLU A 122 -0.71 -24.36 3.80
C GLU A 122 -1.44 -23.38 4.73
N GLN A 123 -0.90 -22.17 4.89
CA GLN A 123 -1.63 -21.08 5.51
C GLN A 123 -2.54 -20.45 4.48
N MET A 124 -3.83 -20.39 4.81
CA MET A 124 -4.83 -19.64 4.05
C MET A 124 -5.42 -18.57 4.96
N VAL A 125 -5.18 -17.31 4.63
CA VAL A 125 -5.59 -16.15 5.42
C VAL A 125 -6.42 -15.23 4.53
N HIS A 126 -7.55 -14.75 5.04
CA HIS A 126 -8.38 -13.78 4.32
C HIS A 126 -8.04 -12.38 4.79
N VAL A 127 -7.65 -11.51 3.87
CA VAL A 127 -7.26 -10.13 4.17
C VAL A 127 -8.26 -9.18 3.53
N ARG A 128 -8.80 -8.26 4.34
CA ARG A 128 -9.70 -7.18 3.91
C ARG A 128 -9.04 -5.83 4.21
N VAL A 129 -9.04 -4.97 3.21
CA VAL A 129 -8.41 -3.65 3.24
C VAL A 129 -9.46 -2.59 2.95
N LYS A 130 -9.48 -1.54 3.76
CA LYS A 130 -10.14 -0.26 3.48
C LYS A 130 -9.10 0.84 3.53
N VAL A 131 -8.84 1.49 2.40
CA VAL A 131 -7.76 2.48 2.28
C VAL A 131 -8.23 3.68 1.49
N LEU A 132 -7.79 4.87 1.88
CA LEU A 132 -7.93 6.07 1.06
C LEU A 132 -6.83 6.07 0.01
N MET A 133 -7.22 6.00 -1.25
CA MET A 133 -6.33 6.05 -2.40
C MET A 133 -6.53 7.36 -3.15
N PRO A 134 -5.46 7.91 -3.75
CA PRO A 134 -5.54 9.07 -4.62
C PRO A 134 -6.22 8.67 -5.93
N VAL A 135 -7.22 9.43 -6.35
CA VAL A 135 -7.93 9.24 -7.62
C VAL A 135 -7.92 10.54 -8.40
N GLU A 136 -7.70 10.45 -9.71
CA GLU A 136 -7.74 11.59 -10.62
C GLU A 136 -9.10 12.28 -10.56
N MET A 137 -9.12 13.61 -10.60
CA MET A 137 -10.34 14.39 -10.51
C MET A 137 -11.04 14.43 -11.87
N THR A 138 -11.84 13.41 -12.15
CA THR A 138 -12.70 13.36 -13.35
C THR A 138 -13.97 14.19 -13.15
N PRO A 139 -14.63 14.69 -14.23
CA PRO A 139 -15.89 15.41 -14.12
C PRO A 139 -16.98 14.61 -13.40
N ASP A 140 -17.02 13.30 -13.60
CA ASP A 140 -17.96 12.40 -12.91
C ASP A 140 -17.75 12.43 -11.38
N ILE A 141 -16.49 12.44 -10.92
CA ILE A 141 -16.15 12.53 -9.50
C ILE A 141 -16.52 13.91 -8.94
N MET A 142 -16.34 14.98 -9.71
CA MET A 142 -16.76 16.32 -9.30
C MET A 142 -18.28 16.40 -9.08
N GLU A 143 -19.07 15.79 -9.95
CA GLU A 143 -20.52 15.72 -9.78
C GLU A 143 -20.92 14.90 -8.55
N GLU A 144 -20.29 13.74 -8.32
CA GLU A 144 -20.51 12.91 -7.14
C GLU A 144 -20.25 13.72 -5.85
N MET A 145 -19.13 14.44 -5.81
CA MET A 145 -18.77 15.29 -4.68
C MET A 145 -19.76 16.43 -4.45
N GLN A 146 -20.27 17.06 -5.51
CA GLN A 146 -21.26 18.11 -5.39
C GLN A 146 -22.59 17.58 -4.84
N ARG A 147 -23.03 16.40 -5.32
CA ARG A 147 -24.23 15.72 -4.79
C ARG A 147 -24.07 15.37 -3.30
N ASP A 148 -22.90 14.86 -2.92
CA ASP A 148 -22.60 14.53 -1.53
C ASP A 148 -22.51 15.78 -0.64
N LYS A 149 -22.03 16.91 -1.16
CA LYS A 149 -22.06 18.20 -0.45
C LYS A 149 -23.49 18.64 -0.14
N SER A 150 -24.39 18.62 -1.13
CA SER A 150 -25.80 18.96 -0.93
C SER A 150 -26.49 18.04 0.09
N ARG A 151 -26.20 16.74 0.03
CA ARG A 151 -26.73 15.76 0.98
C ARG A 151 -26.27 16.04 2.42
N ARG A 152 -24.99 16.37 2.60
CA ARG A 152 -24.39 16.65 3.91
C ARG A 152 -24.88 17.97 4.51
N ASP A 153 -25.05 19.00 3.69
CA ASP A 153 -25.67 20.25 4.12
C ASP A 153 -27.12 20.01 4.60
N LEU A 154 -27.88 19.16 3.91
CA LEU A 154 -29.22 18.77 4.36
C LEU A 154 -29.17 18.02 5.70
N ILE A 155 -28.28 17.04 5.85
CA ILE A 155 -28.12 16.29 7.12
C ILE A 155 -27.75 17.23 8.26
N SER A 156 -26.85 18.19 8.02
CA SER A 156 -26.46 19.22 8.98
C SER A 156 -27.65 20.06 9.44
N ARG A 157 -28.51 20.52 8.51
CA ARG A 157 -29.73 21.28 8.83
C ARG A 157 -30.78 20.47 9.58
N VAL A 158 -30.96 19.20 9.20
CA VAL A 158 -31.99 18.32 9.79
C VAL A 158 -31.59 17.84 11.19
N THR A 159 -30.32 17.50 11.38
CA THR A 159 -29.81 16.93 12.63
C THR A 159 -29.31 18.01 13.59
N GLY A 160 -28.99 19.21 13.08
CA GLY A 160 -28.32 20.27 13.85
C GLY A 160 -26.83 20.00 14.11
N ASP A 161 -26.22 19.04 13.40
CA ASP A 161 -24.81 18.67 13.54
C ASP A 161 -23.95 19.37 12.46
N PRO A 162 -23.20 20.43 12.81
CA PRO A 162 -22.37 21.16 11.85
C PRO A 162 -21.13 20.37 11.40
N ALA A 163 -20.76 19.27 12.07
CA ALA A 163 -19.63 18.44 11.65
C ALA A 163 -19.92 17.71 10.33
N ALA A 164 -21.19 17.38 10.06
CA ALA A 164 -21.60 16.72 8.83
C ALA A 164 -21.24 17.53 7.57
N SER A 165 -21.36 18.87 7.64
CA SER A 165 -21.03 19.78 6.52
C SER A 165 -19.53 20.06 6.36
N GLN A 166 -18.69 19.77 7.35
CA GLN A 166 -17.26 20.15 7.34
C GLN A 166 -16.32 19.08 6.76
N ASN A 167 -16.81 17.88 6.46
CA ASN A 167 -15.98 16.76 5.97
C ASN A 167 -15.64 16.85 4.48
N ASP A 168 -15.36 18.03 3.94
CA ASP A 168 -15.15 18.19 2.50
C ASP A 168 -13.96 17.37 1.97
N PRO A 169 -14.07 16.77 0.77
CA PRO A 169 -12.99 15.98 0.22
C PRO A 169 -11.72 16.81 0.03
N ILE A 170 -10.60 16.29 0.53
CA ILE A 170 -9.30 16.95 0.44
C ILE A 170 -8.80 16.84 -1.00
N MET A 171 -8.79 17.96 -1.71
CA MET A 171 -8.21 18.10 -3.05
C MET A 171 -6.70 18.38 -2.93
N PHE A 172 -5.90 17.74 -3.78
CA PHE A 172 -4.46 17.96 -3.86
C PHE A 172 -3.99 17.67 -5.28
N HIS A 173 -2.78 18.11 -5.62
CA HIS A 173 -2.19 17.75 -6.90
C HIS A 173 -1.44 16.43 -6.76
N ALA A 174 -1.55 15.60 -7.78
CA ALA A 174 -0.90 14.31 -7.84
C ALA A 174 -0.25 14.09 -9.20
N ARG A 175 0.72 13.18 -9.24
CA ARG A 175 1.39 12.75 -10.46
C ARG A 175 1.44 11.23 -10.48
N ARG A 176 1.34 10.60 -11.65
CA ARG A 176 1.61 9.17 -11.78
C ARG A 176 3.11 8.95 -11.64
N GLU A 177 3.48 8.14 -10.65
CA GLU A 177 4.86 7.83 -10.35
C GLU A 177 5.08 6.32 -10.42
N SER A 178 6.19 5.94 -11.05
CA SER A 178 6.63 4.55 -11.07
C SER A 178 7.39 4.23 -9.78
N VAL A 179 6.74 3.55 -8.85
CA VAL A 179 7.33 3.12 -7.58
C VAL A 179 7.85 1.70 -7.71
N THR A 180 9.10 1.48 -7.30
CA THR A 180 9.68 0.13 -7.21
C THR A 180 9.63 -0.38 -5.78
N LEU A 181 8.83 -1.42 -5.56
CA LEU A 181 8.75 -2.18 -4.32
C LEU A 181 9.86 -3.23 -4.30
N SER A 182 10.78 -3.11 -3.37
CA SER A 182 11.96 -3.97 -3.26
C SER A 182 12.45 -4.03 -1.82
N ARG A 183 13.49 -4.85 -1.58
CA ARG A 183 14.20 -4.87 -0.29
C ARG A 183 14.74 -3.50 0.12
N LYS A 184 15.17 -2.68 -0.85
CA LYS A 184 15.76 -1.36 -0.58
C LYS A 184 14.73 -0.31 -0.17
N THR A 185 13.50 -0.40 -0.68
CA THR A 185 12.48 0.64 -0.49
C THR A 185 11.55 0.33 0.68
N ILE A 186 11.09 -0.90 0.82
CA ILE A 186 10.12 -1.29 1.85
C ILE A 186 10.55 -2.53 2.67
N GLY A 187 11.80 -2.97 2.52
CA GLY A 187 12.30 -4.13 3.26
C GLY A 187 11.64 -5.45 2.85
N LEU A 188 11.35 -5.64 1.54
CA LEU A 188 10.90 -6.93 1.03
C LEU A 188 11.96 -8.01 1.22
N ASP A 189 11.60 -9.05 1.97
CA ASP A 189 12.42 -10.25 2.12
C ASP A 189 12.02 -11.33 1.11
N ALA A 190 12.90 -12.31 0.91
CA ALA A 190 12.66 -13.40 -0.03
C ALA A 190 11.43 -14.25 0.33
N ILE A 191 11.12 -14.33 1.63
CA ILE A 191 9.93 -15.02 2.16
C ILE A 191 8.62 -14.33 1.73
N GLU A 192 8.66 -13.06 1.35
CA GLU A 192 7.47 -12.25 1.04
C GLU A 192 7.06 -12.34 -0.42
N CYS A 193 7.72 -13.20 -1.21
CA CYS A 193 7.47 -13.37 -2.64
C CYS A 193 5.98 -13.65 -2.93
N GLU A 194 5.41 -14.66 -2.27
CA GLU A 194 4.01 -15.08 -2.46
C GLU A 194 3.03 -13.96 -2.08
N LEU A 195 3.33 -13.21 -1.03
CA LEU A 195 2.49 -12.11 -0.58
C LEU A 195 2.44 -11.01 -1.65
N VAL A 196 3.61 -10.60 -2.15
CA VAL A 196 3.71 -9.54 -3.15
C VAL A 196 3.07 -9.97 -4.48
N ASP A 197 3.24 -11.21 -4.92
CA ASP A 197 2.61 -11.70 -6.16
C ASP A 197 1.08 -11.73 -6.07
N GLN A 198 0.55 -12.22 -4.96
CA GLN A 198 -0.89 -12.28 -4.72
C GLN A 198 -1.49 -10.89 -4.57
N MET A 199 -0.84 -9.97 -3.85
CA MET A 199 -1.29 -8.58 -3.77
C MET A 199 -1.26 -7.89 -5.13
N ALA A 200 -0.21 -8.11 -5.94
CA ALA A 200 -0.05 -7.51 -7.26
C ALA A 200 -1.13 -7.95 -8.25
N SER A 201 -1.65 -9.17 -8.12
CA SER A 201 -2.70 -9.71 -8.98
C SER A 201 -4.11 -9.42 -8.47
N SER A 202 -4.32 -9.32 -7.16
CA SER A 202 -5.67 -9.24 -6.56
C SER A 202 -6.06 -7.86 -6.04
N ILE A 203 -5.17 -7.18 -5.31
CA ILE A 203 -5.47 -5.90 -4.66
C ILE A 203 -5.11 -4.72 -5.56
N LEU A 204 -3.88 -4.66 -6.05
CA LEU A 204 -3.36 -3.45 -6.70
C LEU A 204 -4.24 -2.96 -7.87
N PRO A 205 -4.73 -3.84 -8.76
CA PRO A 205 -5.63 -3.42 -9.84
C PRO A 205 -6.97 -2.84 -9.35
N LYS A 206 -7.48 -3.32 -8.20
CA LYS A 206 -8.72 -2.81 -7.59
C LYS A 206 -8.53 -1.43 -6.94
N LEU A 207 -7.28 -1.02 -6.71
CA LEU A 207 -6.89 0.25 -6.11
C LEU A 207 -6.38 1.26 -7.15
N ASP A 208 -6.66 1.04 -8.45
CA ASP A 208 -6.18 1.86 -9.57
C ASP A 208 -4.64 1.94 -9.68
N VAL A 209 -3.93 0.97 -9.11
CA VAL A 209 -2.46 0.84 -9.21
C VAL A 209 -2.12 -0.11 -10.35
N ARG A 210 -1.37 0.39 -11.34
CA ARG A 210 -1.00 -0.38 -12.53
C ARG A 210 0.34 -1.07 -12.32
N VAL A 211 0.42 -2.38 -12.58
CA VAL A 211 1.69 -3.11 -12.52
C VAL A 211 2.45 -2.92 -13.84
N VAL A 212 3.62 -2.26 -13.78
CA VAL A 212 4.47 -1.98 -14.95
C VAL A 212 5.44 -3.12 -15.21
N ARG A 213 6.11 -3.60 -14.15
CA ARG A 213 7.09 -4.68 -14.24
C ARG A 213 6.97 -5.62 -13.05
N ARG A 214 6.79 -6.90 -13.33
CA ARG A 214 6.73 -7.97 -12.34
C ARG A 214 8.02 -8.79 -12.41
N ASN A 215 8.94 -8.57 -11.49
CA ASN A 215 10.16 -9.37 -11.35
C ASN A 215 10.09 -10.20 -10.06
N ILE A 216 9.13 -11.12 -10.06
CA ILE A 216 8.80 -11.97 -8.91
C ILE A 216 8.96 -13.42 -9.37
N SER A 217 9.90 -14.15 -8.77
CA SER A 217 10.14 -15.56 -9.04
C SER A 217 9.92 -16.39 -7.76
N CYS A 218 8.65 -16.68 -7.47
CA CYS A 218 8.30 -17.49 -6.32
C CYS A 218 8.51 -18.97 -6.64
N SER A 219 9.50 -19.56 -5.97
CA SER A 219 9.73 -21.00 -6.06
C SER A 219 8.74 -21.70 -5.13
N ARG A 220 8.06 -22.74 -5.61
CA ARG A 220 7.09 -23.53 -4.83
C ARG A 220 7.69 -24.13 -3.55
N ASP A 221 9.01 -24.34 -3.57
CA ASP A 221 9.77 -24.91 -2.45
C ASP A 221 10.18 -23.86 -1.41
N GLY A 222 9.88 -22.58 -1.64
CA GLY A 222 10.21 -21.50 -0.71
C GLY A 222 11.68 -21.14 -0.61
N THR A 223 12.51 -21.76 -1.42
CA THR A 223 13.97 -21.60 -1.40
C THR A 223 14.46 -20.42 -2.23
N SER A 224 13.57 -19.57 -2.76
CA SER A 224 14.03 -18.39 -3.50
C SER A 224 14.87 -17.55 -2.55
N ARG A 225 16.13 -17.33 -2.90
CA ARG A 225 17.05 -16.46 -2.14
C ARG A 225 17.01 -15.01 -2.64
N ILE A 226 16.29 -14.79 -3.74
CA ILE A 226 16.25 -13.51 -4.44
C ILE A 226 15.02 -12.76 -3.93
N PRO A 227 15.18 -11.60 -3.28
CA PRO A 227 14.05 -10.78 -2.86
C PRO A 227 13.18 -10.37 -4.06
N PRO A 228 11.85 -10.42 -3.95
CA PRO A 228 10.96 -10.02 -5.02
C PRO A 228 11.12 -8.53 -5.33
N GLN A 229 10.94 -8.17 -6.60
CA GLN A 229 10.89 -6.78 -7.06
C GLN A 229 9.64 -6.55 -7.91
N LEU A 230 8.91 -5.49 -7.61
CA LEU A 230 7.68 -5.13 -8.30
C LEU A 230 7.69 -3.63 -8.60
N THR A 231 7.61 -3.25 -9.87
CA THR A 231 7.45 -1.85 -10.26
C THR A 231 6.00 -1.61 -10.62
N VAL A 232 5.41 -0.61 -9.97
CA VAL A 232 4.03 -0.20 -10.16
C VAL A 232 3.96 1.27 -10.48
N GLU A 233 2.92 1.66 -11.20
CA GLU A 233 2.58 3.04 -11.49
C GLU A 233 1.33 3.37 -10.66
N ALA A 234 1.47 4.34 -9.78
CA ALA A 234 0.40 4.80 -8.90
C ALA A 234 0.32 6.31 -8.93
N LEU A 235 -0.89 6.85 -8.75
CA LEU A 235 -1.06 8.28 -8.54
C LEU A 235 -0.50 8.62 -7.15
N MET A 236 0.40 9.59 -7.04
CA MET A 236 1.00 10.00 -5.78
C MET A 236 0.85 11.50 -5.59
N GLY A 237 0.51 11.93 -4.38
CA GLY A 237 0.44 13.35 -4.07
C GLY A 237 1.81 13.99 -4.22
N VAL A 238 1.91 15.05 -5.02
CA VAL A 238 3.11 15.88 -5.06
C VAL A 238 3.11 16.73 -3.80
N THR A 239 3.98 16.39 -2.84
CA THR A 239 4.20 17.26 -1.69
C THR A 239 4.89 18.54 -2.20
N TYR A 240 4.19 19.66 -2.06
CA TYR A 240 4.74 21.00 -2.32
C TYR A 240 5.85 21.28 -1.31
N GLY A 241 7.06 20.84 -1.66
CA GLY A 241 8.24 20.89 -0.80
C GLY A 241 9.46 20.21 -1.42
N ALA A 242 9.28 19.41 -2.48
CA ALA A 242 10.37 18.86 -3.30
C ALA A 242 10.44 19.47 -4.71
N THR A 243 9.47 20.29 -5.12
CA THR A 243 9.77 21.36 -6.06
C THR A 243 10.70 22.30 -5.33
N GLU A 244 11.96 22.32 -5.77
CA GLU A 244 12.96 23.37 -5.54
C GLU A 244 12.20 24.64 -5.17
N LEU A 245 12.28 25.06 -3.89
CA LEU A 245 11.85 26.40 -3.49
C LEU A 245 12.31 27.32 -4.63
N PRO A 246 11.45 28.17 -5.21
CA PRO A 246 11.89 29.08 -6.26
C PRO A 246 13.20 29.65 -5.75
N LYS A 247 14.30 29.37 -6.48
CA LYS A 247 15.56 30.04 -6.18
C LYS A 247 15.13 31.49 -6.19
N ILE A 248 15.13 32.10 -5.01
CA ILE A 248 15.10 33.54 -4.91
C ILE A 248 16.40 33.87 -5.63
N GLU A 249 16.31 34.07 -6.95
CA GLU A 249 17.36 34.69 -7.72
C GLU A 249 17.67 35.92 -6.91
N ASP A 250 18.93 36.03 -6.47
CA ASP A 250 19.41 37.10 -5.62
C ASP A 250 19.08 38.43 -6.32
N ASP A 251 17.88 38.96 -6.08
CA ASP A 251 17.51 40.29 -6.50
C ASP A 251 18.57 41.20 -5.89
N PRO A 252 19.26 42.02 -6.71
CA PRO A 252 20.34 42.86 -6.24
C PRO A 252 19.81 43.72 -5.09
N ALA A 253 20.50 43.60 -3.96
CA ALA A 253 20.18 44.21 -2.68
C ALA A 253 19.44 45.55 -2.85
N PRO A 254 18.19 45.69 -2.37
CA PRO A 254 17.55 46.98 -2.35
C PRO A 254 18.43 47.93 -1.53
N ALA A 255 18.81 49.05 -2.16
CA ALA A 255 19.56 50.11 -1.52
C ALA A 255 18.92 50.44 -0.16
N ALA A 256 19.74 50.41 0.88
CA ALA A 256 19.36 50.60 2.26
C ALA A 256 18.45 51.85 2.43
N PRO A 257 17.22 51.70 2.97
CA PRO A 257 16.52 52.83 3.52
C PRO A 257 17.18 53.23 4.85
N GLU A 258 17.51 54.51 4.90
CA GLU A 258 18.05 55.26 6.02
C GLU A 258 17.29 54.98 7.33
N SER A 259 18.05 54.66 8.36
CA SER A 259 17.63 54.47 9.74
C SER A 259 16.89 55.68 10.30
N THR A 260 15.68 55.47 10.85
CA THR A 260 15.15 56.34 11.90
C THR A 260 14.81 55.49 13.12
N GLU A 261 15.63 55.68 14.13
CA GLU A 261 15.62 55.17 15.49
C GLU A 261 14.60 55.93 16.33
N THR A 262 13.74 55.26 17.11
CA THR A 262 13.19 55.76 18.40
C THR A 262 12.56 54.61 19.21
N GLU A 263 13.37 54.14 20.17
CA GLU A 263 13.11 53.91 21.61
C GLU A 263 12.06 52.89 22.16
N PRO A 264 12.39 52.09 23.21
CA PRO A 264 11.57 51.00 23.82
C PRO A 264 10.97 51.44 25.20
N PRO A 265 10.65 50.56 26.19
CA PRO A 265 10.00 49.24 26.25
C PRO A 265 8.70 49.25 27.10
N ALA A 266 7.83 48.24 26.97
CA ALA A 266 6.79 47.96 27.98
C ALA A 266 6.55 46.45 28.16
N GLU A 267 7.15 45.89 29.22
CA GLU A 267 6.72 44.67 29.94
C GLU A 267 5.84 45.11 31.14
N PRO A 268 5.20 44.23 31.93
CA PRO A 268 4.51 42.96 31.68
C PRO A 268 3.04 43.03 32.21
N GLN A 269 2.11 42.23 31.70
CA GLN A 269 0.89 41.90 32.45
C GLN A 269 0.65 40.38 32.46
N ALA A 270 0.91 39.82 33.65
CA ALA A 270 0.44 38.52 34.10
C ALA A 270 -1.05 38.60 34.43
N ASP A 271 -1.80 37.55 34.15
CA ASP A 271 -3.14 37.34 34.71
C ASP A 271 -3.58 35.86 34.59
N PRO A 272 -4.59 35.39 35.36
CA PRO A 272 -4.34 34.38 36.37
C PRO A 272 -5.06 33.04 36.14
N LYS A 273 -4.58 32.03 36.87
CA LYS A 273 -5.17 30.72 37.07
C LYS A 273 -6.46 30.81 37.91
N PRO A 274 -7.53 30.09 37.54
CA PRO A 274 -8.19 29.22 38.52
C PRO A 274 -8.56 27.85 37.89
N SER A 275 -8.14 26.72 38.46
CA SER A 275 -8.82 26.01 39.55
C SER A 275 -10.28 25.65 39.23
N GLY A 276 -10.48 24.41 38.78
CA GLY A 276 -11.80 23.84 38.50
C GLY A 276 -11.81 22.31 38.57
N LEU A 277 -11.45 21.75 39.72
CA LEU A 277 -11.76 20.37 40.09
C LEU A 277 -13.28 20.23 40.27
N ARG A 278 -13.93 19.32 39.54
CA ARG A 278 -15.23 18.75 39.92
C ARG A 278 -15.14 17.22 39.90
N PRO A 279 -15.30 16.55 41.05
CA PRO A 279 -15.53 15.11 41.13
C PRO A 279 -17.00 14.85 41.50
N VAL A 280 -17.85 14.36 40.58
CA VAL A 280 -19.23 13.93 40.85
C VAL A 280 -19.64 13.08 39.63
N SER A 281 -20.14 11.85 39.64
CA SER A 281 -20.62 10.96 40.69
C SER A 281 -20.60 9.52 40.16
N ALA A 282 -20.37 8.58 41.06
CA ALA A 282 -20.85 7.21 40.93
C ALA A 282 -22.39 7.20 41.04
N LEU A 283 -23.07 6.44 40.17
CA LEU A 283 -24.43 5.96 40.41
C LEU A 283 -24.75 4.77 39.50
N GLN A 284 -24.93 3.64 40.19
CA GLN A 284 -25.73 2.43 39.87
C GLN A 284 -25.39 1.59 38.63
#